data_AF-A0A1R3WIT8-F1
#
_entry.id   AF-A0A1R3WIT8-F1
#
_cell.length_a   1.000
_cell.length_b   1.000
_cell.length_c   1.000
_cell.angle_alpha   90.00
_cell.angle_beta   90.00
_cell.angle_gamma   90.00
#
_symmetry.space_group_name_H-M   'P 1'
#
loop_
_entity.id
_entity.type
_entity.pdbx_description
1 polymer ?
#
loop_
_entity_poly.entity_id
_entity_poly.type
_entity_poly.pdbx_seq_one_letter_code
_entity_poly.pdbx_strand_id
1 'polypeptide(L)'
;MELSAPIYELKRKAKQLRREKGLKHSEALNCIANEEGFTSWSLLIHKYEDQKPKPIVQDRVSFEINKLPLDVDFRAEAIEVANAAFERVFDGIEPNNPEMTRKLWNAEKHIDDDHFSPENLPIDSDYALSLIEAFMLSHVVGLATTADKMALGKD
;
A
#
# COMPACT_ATOMS: atom_id res chain seq x y z
N MET A 1 18.33 4.96 0.08
CA MET A 1 18.91 4.17 -1.02
C MET A 1 17.98 4.36 -2.21
N GLU A 2 18.55 4.58 -3.39
CA GLU A 2 17.75 4.79 -4.60
C GLU A 2 17.74 3.47 -5.36
N LEU A 3 16.61 2.75 -5.29
CA LEU A 3 16.33 1.66 -6.23
C LEU A 3 16.13 2.27 -7.61
N SER A 4 16.53 1.57 -8.68
CA SER A 4 16.35 2.05 -10.04
C SER A 4 14.88 2.21 -10.45
N ALA A 5 14.00 1.48 -9.76
CA ALA A 5 12.56 1.52 -9.93
C ALA A 5 11.85 1.12 -8.63
N PRO A 6 10.56 1.45 -8.47
CA PRO A 6 9.74 0.95 -7.37
C PRO A 6 9.72 -0.59 -7.30
N ILE A 7 9.49 -1.15 -6.10
CA ILE A 7 9.50 -2.60 -5.87
C ILE A 7 8.55 -3.36 -6.81
N TYR A 8 7.33 -2.86 -7.04
CA TYR A 8 6.38 -3.53 -7.94
C TYR A 8 6.92 -3.64 -9.39
N GLU A 9 7.70 -2.66 -9.87
CA GLU A 9 8.31 -2.72 -11.20
C GLU A 9 9.45 -3.75 -11.23
N LEU A 10 10.27 -3.79 -10.18
CA LEU A 10 11.33 -4.79 -10.04
C LEU A 10 10.76 -6.22 -10.01
N LYS A 11 9.65 -6.43 -9.28
CA LYS A 11 8.93 -7.71 -9.29
C LYS A 11 8.37 -8.06 -10.66
N ARG A 12 7.83 -7.07 -11.39
CA ARG A 12 7.33 -7.25 -12.76
C ARG A 12 8.46 -7.62 -13.72
N LYS A 13 9.62 -6.95 -13.65
CA LYS A 13 10.84 -7.30 -14.40
C LYS A 13 11.27 -8.74 -14.09
N ALA A 14 11.27 -9.16 -12.82
CA ALA A 14 11.58 -10.53 -12.44
C ALA A 14 10.58 -11.55 -13.02
N LYS A 15 9.27 -11.24 -13.05
CA LYS A 15 8.26 -12.10 -13.70
C LYS A 15 8.48 -12.22 -15.21
N GLN A 16 8.88 -11.14 -15.88
CA GLN A 16 9.21 -11.16 -17.30
C GLN A 16 10.47 -12.00 -17.55
N LEU A 17 11.54 -11.77 -16.78
CA LEU A 17 12.79 -12.53 -16.84
C LEU A 17 12.57 -14.03 -16.60
N ARG A 18 11.65 -14.38 -15.68
CA ARG A 18 11.23 -15.77 -15.42
C ARG A 18 10.67 -16.44 -16.68
N ARG A 19 9.85 -15.71 -17.46
CA ARG A 19 9.22 -16.22 -18.69
C ARG A 19 10.22 -16.32 -19.84
N GLU A 20 11.10 -15.34 -19.97
CA GLU A 20 12.11 -15.27 -21.05
C GLU A 20 13.22 -16.30 -20.88
N LYS A 21 13.73 -16.48 -19.64
CA LYS A 21 14.87 -17.37 -19.35
C LYS A 21 14.48 -18.72 -18.77
N GLY A 22 13.19 -18.97 -18.52
CA GLY A 22 12.70 -20.22 -17.91
C GLY A 22 13.17 -20.44 -16.47
N LEU A 23 13.57 -19.37 -15.76
CA LEU A 23 14.10 -19.43 -14.40
C LEU A 23 13.02 -19.77 -13.38
N LYS A 24 13.41 -20.26 -12.20
CA LYS A 24 12.52 -20.26 -11.04
C LYS A 24 12.25 -18.81 -10.61
N HIS A 25 11.11 -18.57 -10.00
CA HIS A 25 10.72 -17.21 -9.59
C HIS A 25 11.73 -16.57 -8.62
N SER A 26 12.23 -17.33 -7.65
CA SER A 26 13.25 -16.87 -6.70
C SER A 26 14.58 -16.51 -7.37
N GLU A 27 14.99 -17.28 -8.38
CA GLU A 27 16.22 -17.02 -9.16
C GLU A 27 16.08 -15.73 -9.97
N ALA A 28 14.95 -15.54 -10.65
CA ALA A 28 14.68 -14.30 -11.39
C ALA A 28 14.67 -13.07 -10.46
N LEU A 29 14.08 -13.19 -9.26
CA LEU A 29 14.12 -12.12 -8.25
C LEU A 29 15.55 -11.83 -7.78
N ASN A 30 16.36 -12.86 -7.54
CA ASN A 30 17.77 -12.66 -7.18
C ASN A 30 18.58 -12.03 -8.32
N CYS A 31 18.29 -12.32 -9.59
CA CYS A 31 18.92 -11.62 -10.71
C CYS A 31 18.63 -10.12 -10.67
N ILE A 32 17.36 -9.74 -10.52
CA ILE A 32 16.98 -8.32 -10.38
C ILE A 32 17.62 -7.69 -9.14
N ALA A 33 17.66 -8.40 -8.01
CA ALA A 33 18.33 -7.90 -6.80
C ALA A 33 19.82 -7.61 -7.04
N ASN A 34 20.52 -8.48 -7.78
CA ASN A 34 21.93 -8.27 -8.11
C ASN A 34 22.14 -7.07 -9.04
N GLU A 35 21.20 -6.80 -9.96
CA GLU A 35 21.21 -5.59 -10.79
C GLU A 35 21.06 -4.31 -9.96
N GLU A 36 20.29 -4.37 -8.86
CA GLU A 36 20.15 -3.31 -7.87
C GLU A 36 21.31 -3.24 -6.84
N GLY A 37 22.31 -4.12 -6.97
CA GLY A 37 23.49 -4.16 -6.07
C GLY A 37 23.33 -5.01 -4.81
N PHE A 38 22.32 -5.89 -4.75
CA PHE A 38 22.04 -6.78 -3.62
C PHE A 38 22.27 -8.25 -3.96
N THR A 39 22.79 -9.02 -3.00
CA THR A 39 23.08 -10.45 -3.20
C THR A 39 21.84 -11.34 -3.29
N SER A 40 20.70 -10.87 -2.78
CA SER A 40 19.44 -11.62 -2.80
C SER A 40 18.24 -10.68 -2.69
N TRP A 41 17.10 -11.15 -3.21
CA TRP A 41 15.84 -10.41 -3.12
C TRP A 41 15.41 -10.16 -1.68
N SER A 42 15.59 -11.13 -0.78
CA SER A 42 15.24 -10.97 0.63
C SER A 42 16.04 -9.86 1.31
N LEU A 43 17.34 -9.73 0.98
CA LEU A 43 18.17 -8.65 1.52
C LEU A 43 17.73 -7.28 0.99
N LEU A 44 17.38 -7.20 -0.29
CA LEU A 44 16.82 -5.99 -0.89
C LEU A 44 15.53 -5.57 -0.18
N ILE A 45 14.58 -6.51 0.00
CA ILE A 45 13.31 -6.22 0.69
C ILE A 45 13.55 -5.77 2.13
N HIS A 46 14.42 -6.45 2.90
CA HIS A 46 14.71 -6.02 4.27
C HIS A 46 15.26 -4.59 4.32
N LYS A 47 16.19 -4.26 3.41
CA LYS A 47 16.76 -2.90 3.33
C LYS A 47 15.76 -1.87 2.87
N TYR A 48 14.83 -2.24 2.00
CA TYR A 48 13.74 -1.39 1.56
C TYR A 48 12.72 -1.14 2.69
N GLU A 49 12.33 -2.16 3.43
CA GLU A 49 11.43 -2.05 4.59
C GLU A 49 12.08 -1.25 5.74
N ASP A 50 13.38 -1.37 5.96
CA ASP A 50 14.12 -0.53 6.92
C ASP A 50 14.10 0.96 6.55
N GLN A 51 13.90 1.29 5.27
CA GLN A 51 13.84 2.68 4.77
C GLN A 51 12.41 3.22 4.74
N LYS A 52 11.40 2.34 4.68
CA LYS A 52 10.03 2.79 4.89
C LYS A 52 9.94 3.36 6.31
N PRO A 53 9.20 4.47 6.51
CA PRO A 53 8.83 4.84 7.87
C PRO A 53 8.15 3.62 8.47
N LYS A 54 8.75 3.06 9.53
CA LYS A 54 8.12 1.97 10.25
C LYS A 54 6.72 2.45 10.63
N PRO A 55 5.67 1.62 10.43
CA PRO A 55 4.35 1.96 10.93
C PRO A 55 4.56 2.33 12.38
N ILE A 56 4.06 3.51 12.72
CA ILE A 56 4.27 4.12 14.01
C ILE A 56 3.66 3.17 15.04
N VAL A 57 4.46 2.29 15.63
CA VAL A 57 4.13 1.59 16.87
C VAL A 57 4.32 2.65 17.94
N GLN A 58 3.36 3.57 17.98
CA GLN A 58 3.40 4.71 18.86
C GLN A 58 3.03 4.18 20.24
N ASP A 59 3.86 4.51 21.24
CA ASP A 59 3.49 4.57 22.64
C ASP A 59 2.47 5.74 22.83
N ARG A 60 1.41 5.76 22.02
CA ARG A 60 0.40 6.83 22.00
C ARG A 60 -0.68 6.51 23.00
N VAL A 61 -1.13 7.56 23.67
CA VAL A 61 -2.31 7.49 24.50
C VAL A 61 -3.50 7.46 23.56
N SER A 62 -4.18 6.32 23.47
CA SER A 62 -5.43 6.23 22.72
C SER A 62 -6.47 7.18 23.32
N PHE A 63 -7.33 7.73 22.47
CA PHE A 63 -8.39 8.64 22.89
C PHE A 63 -9.69 8.32 22.16
N GLU A 64 -10.81 8.76 22.72
CA GLU A 64 -12.12 8.58 22.10
C GLU A 64 -12.39 9.68 21.07
N ILE A 65 -12.64 9.25 19.85
CA ILE A 65 -13.19 10.09 18.78
C ILE A 65 -14.69 10.18 19.03
N ASN A 66 -15.17 11.41 19.24
CA ASN A 66 -16.55 11.66 19.69
C ASN A 66 -17.39 12.45 18.70
N LYS A 67 -16.79 13.00 17.63
CA LYS A 67 -17.50 13.83 16.66
C LYS A 67 -16.83 13.78 15.29
N LEU A 68 -17.61 14.14 14.27
CA LEU A 68 -17.14 14.43 12.92
C LEU A 68 -17.35 15.92 12.59
N PRO A 69 -16.50 16.53 11.74
CA PRO A 69 -15.30 15.94 11.12
C PRO A 69 -14.22 15.61 12.14
N LEU A 70 -13.29 14.73 11.76
CA LEU A 70 -12.16 14.34 12.60
C LEU A 70 -11.33 15.55 13.00
N ASP A 71 -10.71 15.47 14.18
CA ASP A 71 -9.70 16.43 14.58
C ASP A 71 -8.55 16.47 13.55
N VAL A 72 -7.97 17.66 13.35
CA VAL A 72 -6.95 17.88 12.31
C VAL A 72 -5.72 17.00 12.52
N ASP A 73 -5.30 16.78 13.76
CA ASP A 73 -4.11 16.01 14.08
C ASP A 73 -4.37 14.52 13.82
N PHE A 74 -5.51 14.02 14.30
CA PHE A 74 -5.91 12.63 14.06
C PHE A 74 -6.16 12.34 12.57
N ARG A 75 -6.78 13.28 11.84
CA ARG A 75 -7.02 13.13 10.40
C ARG A 75 -5.70 13.01 9.64
N ALA A 76 -4.71 13.83 9.98
CA ALA A 76 -3.39 13.76 9.36
C ALA A 76 -2.74 12.39 9.60
N GLU A 77 -2.81 11.88 10.83
CA GLU A 77 -2.31 10.54 11.17
C GLU A 77 -3.06 9.43 10.42
N ALA A 78 -4.40 9.50 10.35
CA ALA A 78 -5.20 8.53 9.60
C ALA A 78 -4.83 8.49 8.11
N ILE A 79 -4.52 9.65 7.51
CA ILE A 79 -4.05 9.76 6.11
C ILE A 79 -2.68 9.08 5.95
N GLU A 80 -1.76 9.28 6.89
CA GLU A 80 -0.45 8.61 6.86
C GLU A 80 -0.60 7.08 6.95
N VAL A 81 -1.45 6.60 7.87
CA VAL A 81 -1.76 5.18 8.03
C VAL A 81 -2.40 4.60 6.77
N ALA A 82 -3.38 5.29 6.19
CA ALA A 82 -4.04 4.87 4.95
C ALA A 82 -3.04 4.76 3.78
N ASN A 83 -2.16 5.76 3.60
CA ASN A 83 -1.14 5.72 2.55
C ASN A 83 -0.14 4.57 2.75
N ALA A 84 0.32 4.35 3.99
CA ALA A 84 1.22 3.26 4.29
C ALA A 84 0.57 1.88 4.04
N ALA A 85 -0.70 1.73 4.44
CA ALA A 85 -1.47 0.53 4.20
C ALA A 85 -1.73 0.32 2.69
N PHE A 86 -2.05 1.38 1.95
CA PHE A 86 -2.22 1.35 0.50
C PHE A 86 -0.98 0.79 -0.19
N GLU A 87 0.21 1.35 0.08
CA GLU A 87 1.45 0.89 -0.58
C GLU A 87 1.77 -0.57 -0.22
N ARG A 88 1.54 -0.99 1.03
CA ARG A 88 1.70 -2.39 1.45
C ARG A 88 0.81 -3.34 0.67
N VAL A 89 -0.48 -3.00 0.52
CA VAL A 89 -1.44 -3.80 -0.23
C VAL A 89 -1.12 -3.77 -1.72
N PHE A 90 -0.85 -2.60 -2.27
CA PHE A 90 -0.55 -2.38 -3.69
C PHE A 90 0.67 -3.22 -4.13
N ASP A 91 1.76 -3.19 -3.36
CA ASP A 91 2.96 -3.99 -3.61
C ASP A 91 2.70 -5.50 -3.52
N GLY A 92 1.71 -5.91 -2.71
CA GLY A 92 1.34 -7.31 -2.49
C GLY A 92 0.45 -7.86 -3.59
N ILE A 93 -0.56 -7.11 -4.03
CA ILE A 93 -1.51 -7.56 -5.05
C ILE A 93 -0.94 -7.44 -6.47
N GLU A 94 0.01 -6.53 -6.69
CA GLU A 94 0.65 -6.27 -7.99
C GLU A 94 -0.38 -6.08 -9.14
N PRO A 95 -1.14 -4.98 -9.13
CA PRO A 95 -2.26 -4.78 -10.06
C PRO A 95 -1.80 -4.79 -11.53
N ASN A 96 -2.69 -5.17 -12.45
CA ASN A 96 -2.38 -5.24 -13.88
C ASN A 96 -2.11 -3.85 -14.49
N ASN A 97 -2.81 -2.82 -13.99
CA ASN A 97 -2.71 -1.43 -14.43
C ASN A 97 -2.21 -0.52 -13.28
N PRO A 98 -0.95 -0.68 -12.81
CA PRO A 98 -0.47 -0.07 -11.57
C PRO A 98 -0.51 1.46 -11.57
N GLU A 99 -0.16 2.10 -12.68
CA GLU A 99 -0.22 3.56 -12.80
C GLU A 99 -1.64 4.10 -12.65
N MET A 100 -2.61 3.43 -13.28
CA MET A 100 -4.01 3.84 -13.22
C MET A 100 -4.60 3.54 -11.84
N THR A 101 -4.30 2.37 -11.26
CA THR A 101 -4.70 2.04 -9.89
C THR A 101 -4.20 3.08 -8.89
N ARG A 102 -2.94 3.52 -9.01
CA ARG A 102 -2.37 4.57 -8.15
C ARG A 102 -3.01 5.94 -8.39
N LYS A 103 -3.37 6.28 -9.64
CA LYS A 103 -4.09 7.54 -9.94
C LYS A 103 -5.48 7.61 -9.34
N LEU A 104 -6.14 6.46 -9.14
CA LEU A 104 -7.47 6.39 -8.52
C LEU A 104 -7.43 6.49 -6.99
N TRP A 105 -6.27 6.30 -6.36
CA TRP A 105 -6.12 6.41 -4.92
C TRP A 105 -6.23 7.86 -4.44
N ASN A 106 -7.05 8.08 -3.41
CA ASN A 106 -7.18 9.36 -2.73
C ASN A 106 -7.39 9.12 -1.24
N ALA A 107 -6.31 9.26 -0.46
CA ALA A 107 -6.34 9.00 0.97
C ALA A 107 -7.29 9.92 1.74
N GLU A 108 -7.35 11.21 1.38
CA GLU A 108 -8.26 12.16 2.04
C GLU A 108 -9.71 11.76 1.88
N LYS A 109 -10.13 11.48 0.64
CA LYS A 109 -11.47 11.00 0.34
C LYS A 109 -11.77 9.70 1.07
N HIS A 110 -10.82 8.76 1.09
CA HIS A 110 -10.99 7.49 1.76
C HIS A 110 -11.22 7.65 3.27
N ILE A 111 -10.45 8.53 3.92
CA ILE A 111 -10.61 8.81 5.36
C ILE A 111 -11.92 9.54 5.65
N ASP A 112 -12.28 10.52 4.83
CA ASP A 112 -13.45 11.36 5.07
C ASP A 112 -14.78 10.67 4.75
N ASP A 113 -14.81 9.77 3.74
CA ASP A 113 -16.06 9.18 3.23
C ASP A 113 -16.33 7.74 3.70
N ASP A 114 -15.29 6.91 3.92
CA ASP A 114 -15.47 5.45 3.98
C ASP A 114 -15.45 4.83 5.41
N HIS A 115 -14.84 5.50 6.41
CA HIS A 115 -14.54 4.85 7.70
C HIS A 115 -15.32 5.36 8.90
N PHE A 116 -15.76 6.60 8.88
CA PHE A 116 -16.35 7.25 10.04
C PHE A 116 -17.75 7.75 9.75
N SER A 117 -18.70 7.36 10.60
CA SER A 117 -20.06 7.86 10.56
C SER A 117 -20.57 8.15 11.97
N PRO A 118 -21.53 9.09 12.16
CA PRO A 118 -22.00 9.47 13.50
C PRO A 118 -22.56 8.29 14.32
N GLU A 119 -23.12 7.26 13.66
CA GLU A 119 -23.64 6.07 14.31
C GLU A 119 -22.56 5.11 14.85
N ASN A 120 -21.32 5.24 14.40
CA ASN A 120 -20.18 4.43 14.82
C ASN A 120 -19.33 5.11 15.91
N LEU A 121 -19.82 6.22 16.48
CA LEU A 121 -19.17 6.98 17.55
C LEU A 121 -19.82 6.73 18.93
N PRO A 122 -19.06 6.83 20.03
CA PRO A 122 -17.61 7.07 20.07
C PRO A 122 -16.79 5.84 19.70
N ILE A 123 -15.60 6.06 19.14
CA ILE A 123 -14.66 5.01 18.78
C ILE A 123 -13.26 5.34 19.30
N ASP A 124 -12.55 4.33 19.79
CA ASP A 124 -11.16 4.47 20.20
C ASP A 124 -10.26 4.75 18.98
N SER A 125 -9.32 5.68 19.12
CA SER A 125 -8.43 6.13 18.04
C SER A 125 -7.54 5.01 17.49
N ASP A 126 -7.06 4.09 18.33
CA ASP A 126 -6.25 2.95 17.87
C ASP A 126 -7.12 1.95 17.11
N TYR A 127 -8.31 1.69 17.63
CA TYR A 127 -9.26 0.82 16.94
C TYR A 127 -9.66 1.40 15.57
N ALA A 128 -9.92 2.70 15.49
CA ALA A 128 -10.17 3.40 14.23
C ALA A 128 -9.05 3.23 13.21
N LEU A 129 -7.79 3.43 13.62
CA LEU A 129 -6.63 3.24 12.73
C LEU A 129 -6.48 1.79 12.28
N SER A 130 -6.81 0.82 13.14
CA SER A 130 -6.80 -0.60 12.79
C SER A 130 -7.85 -0.96 11.73
N LEU A 131 -9.02 -0.32 11.76
CA LEU A 131 -10.07 -0.52 10.76
C LEU A 131 -9.64 0.01 9.39
N ILE A 132 -8.99 1.18 9.34
CA ILE A 132 -8.42 1.73 8.11
C ILE A 132 -7.49 0.71 7.46
N GLU A 133 -6.55 0.13 8.21
CA GLU A 133 -5.66 -0.90 7.67
C GLU A 133 -6.41 -2.18 7.24
N ALA A 134 -7.39 -2.63 8.03
CA ALA A 134 -8.14 -3.86 7.76
C ALA A 134 -8.97 -3.79 6.46
N PHE A 135 -9.57 -2.64 6.15
CA PHE A 135 -10.36 -2.44 4.94
C PHE A 135 -9.54 -2.04 3.72
N MET A 136 -8.24 -1.79 3.88
CA MET A 136 -7.39 -1.36 2.77
C MET A 136 -7.31 -2.38 1.64
N LEU A 137 -7.27 -3.68 1.97
CA LEU A 137 -7.17 -4.75 0.97
C LEU A 137 -8.32 -4.69 -0.04
N SER A 138 -9.57 -4.63 0.45
CA SER A 138 -10.75 -4.63 -0.42
C SER A 138 -10.81 -3.35 -1.25
N HIS A 139 -10.47 -2.20 -0.66
CA HIS A 139 -10.46 -0.92 -1.36
C HIS A 139 -9.47 -0.93 -2.54
N VAL A 140 -8.21 -1.30 -2.31
CA VAL A 140 -7.19 -1.33 -3.38
C VAL A 140 -7.55 -2.34 -4.47
N VAL A 141 -8.13 -3.49 -4.13
CA VAL A 141 -8.66 -4.45 -5.13
C VAL A 141 -9.78 -3.83 -5.97
N GLY A 142 -10.65 -3.02 -5.35
CA GLY A 142 -11.66 -2.23 -6.04
C GLY A 142 -11.05 -1.25 -7.05
N LEU A 143 -10.03 -0.48 -6.62
CA LEU A 143 -9.30 0.45 -7.49
C LEU A 143 -8.61 -0.28 -8.65
N ALA A 144 -7.98 -1.44 -8.40
CA ALA A 144 -7.33 -2.24 -9.42
C ALA A 144 -8.34 -2.77 -10.45
N THR A 145 -9.50 -3.24 -9.99
CA THR A 145 -10.58 -3.71 -10.86
C THR A 145 -11.13 -2.58 -11.73
N THR A 146 -11.30 -1.39 -11.17
CA THR A 146 -11.73 -0.20 -11.92
C THR A 146 -10.70 0.21 -12.97
N ALA A 147 -9.41 0.23 -12.60
CA ALA A 147 -8.33 0.50 -13.53
C ALA A 147 -8.29 -0.49 -14.70
N ASP A 148 -8.53 -1.78 -14.44
CA ASP A 148 -8.60 -2.82 -15.47
C ASP A 148 -9.79 -2.62 -16.42
N LYS A 149 -10.94 -2.18 -15.91
CA LYS A 149 -12.12 -1.84 -16.73
C LYS A 149 -11.88 -0.63 -17.62
N MET A 150 -11.30 0.44 -17.07
CA MET A 150 -10.94 1.65 -17.81
C MET A 150 -9.94 1.34 -18.94
N ALA A 151 -8.93 0.49 -18.68
CA ALA A 151 -7.96 0.06 -19.68
C ALA A 151 -8.59 -0.74 -20.84
N LEU A 152 -9.73 -1.40 -20.60
CA LEU A 152 -10.49 -2.15 -21.59
C LEU A 152 -11.58 -1.32 -22.28
N GLY A 153 -11.75 -0.04 -21.93
CA GLY A 153 -12.80 0.84 -22.44
C GLY A 153 -14.21 0.41 -22.03
N LYS A 154 -14.35 -0.24 -20.87
CA LYS A 154 -15.61 -0.74 -20.32
C LYS A 154 -15.96 0.06 -19.04
N ASP A 155 -16.35 1.31 -19.23
CA ASP A 155 -16.95 2.12 -18.15
C ASP A 155 -18.48 1.96 -18.14
#